data_AF-A0A7X3RI89-F1
#
_entry.id   AF-A0A7X3RI89-F1
#
_cell.length_a   1.000
_cell.length_b   1.000
_cell.length_c   1.000
_cell.angle_alpha   90.00
_cell.angle_beta   90.00
_cell.angle_gamma   90.00
#
_symmetry.space_group_name_H-M   'P 1'
#
loop_
_entity.id
_entity.type
_entity.pdbx_description
1 polymer ?
#
loop_
_entity_poly.entity_id
_entity_poly.type
_entity_poly.pdbx_seq_one_letter_code
_entity_poly.pdbx_strand_id
1 'polypeptide(L)'
;MKIYIPHPYRTGEEIHTANSGASLSGFNHTRALARYCEVYMPAQESQQYEENIYGIPQTFETIGSSLAWFEQQSFDGVVMFEPNVDDLVFFRHVCPAPIIIRLSCCFGRNREFLNKVLNCYSLLRPYDALSPKSQWCAEELSKYVFDASYLQPITNGVDLETFKPSDKLNAKKQLAEVTGDSRFMEMPVVGLCSRFEPGKGAYPFLRAADLNPNVLFAVIGKQFAPVTHPLNVAFLGPQPYTQMPLFYNALDVLCALSVYSYESCPSVVLEGMACGLPIVATQFAGAPELLDDCGRLIEVDRFENEPLNVTGYINPEMMSDSICELLSSKTERLKLGCRARKRAESFSWDNIAKQHVSLIENLLNKRDQPACSVPLTVHFSQTCDSEGNIKSIPRAFNFFGRQQGPLPRISFFGQDMTFLEGFGLYLSQMLHPNEVEAAMIGVCGDGDTAYKVLRKIRQFSDMLTAP
;
A
#
# COMPACT_ATOMS: atom_id res chain seq x y z
N MET A 1 -20.77 8.48 11.46
CA MET A 1 -19.67 7.49 11.53
C MET A 1 -18.45 8.17 12.11
N LYS A 2 -17.73 7.52 13.03
CA LYS A 2 -16.46 7.97 13.62
C LYS A 2 -15.32 7.04 13.22
N ILE A 3 -14.34 7.56 12.51
CA ILE A 3 -13.16 6.80 12.07
C ILE A 3 -11.95 7.24 12.87
N TYR A 4 -11.15 6.28 13.31
CA TYR A 4 -9.87 6.52 13.96
C TYR A 4 -8.70 6.21 13.02
N ILE A 5 -7.77 7.15 12.88
CA ILE A 5 -6.54 6.99 12.08
C ILE A 5 -5.35 7.11 13.03
N PRO A 6 -4.69 6.00 13.38
CA PRO A 6 -3.67 6.00 14.43
C PRO A 6 -2.35 6.64 14.00
N HIS A 7 -2.00 6.53 12.71
CA HIS A 7 -0.77 7.09 12.15
C HIS A 7 -1.11 7.88 10.90
N PRO A 8 -1.68 9.09 11.03
CA PRO A 8 -1.88 9.95 9.88
C PRO A 8 -0.51 10.34 9.31
N TYR A 9 -0.39 10.43 7.98
CA TYR A 9 0.90 10.73 7.36
C TYR A 9 1.48 12.11 7.68
N ARG A 10 0.77 13.02 8.40
CA ARG A 10 1.28 14.31 8.94
C ARG A 10 0.27 15.06 9.82
N THR A 11 0.78 15.82 10.80
CA THR A 11 0.10 16.90 11.53
C THR A 11 0.28 18.23 10.78
N GLY A 12 -0.82 18.89 10.36
CA GLY A 12 -0.97 20.32 10.07
C GLY A 12 0.03 21.11 9.18
N GLU A 13 1.33 21.11 9.48
CA GLU A 13 2.25 22.18 9.03
C GLU A 13 3.10 21.85 7.79
N GLU A 14 3.17 20.60 7.34
CA GLU A 14 4.12 20.17 6.30
C GLU A 14 3.47 19.71 4.97
N ILE A 15 2.30 20.22 4.62
CA ILE A 15 1.66 19.93 3.32
C ILE A 15 2.54 20.44 2.17
N HIS A 16 3.28 21.53 2.38
CA HIS A 16 4.06 22.20 1.34
C HIS A 16 5.43 21.56 1.04
N THR A 17 5.90 20.61 1.87
CA THR A 17 7.24 20.00 1.74
C THR A 17 7.21 18.50 1.39
N ALA A 18 6.02 17.90 1.29
CA ALA A 18 5.86 16.49 1.00
C ALA A 18 6.13 16.18 -0.49
N ASN A 19 7.26 15.52 -0.75
CA ASN A 19 7.68 15.11 -2.11
C ASN A 19 7.43 13.62 -2.42
N SER A 20 6.71 12.88 -1.56
CA SER A 20 6.44 11.45 -1.74
C SER A 20 4.95 11.16 -1.95
N GLY A 21 4.64 10.29 -2.92
CA GLY A 21 3.26 9.98 -3.29
C GLY A 21 2.45 9.27 -2.20
N ALA A 22 3.09 8.51 -1.30
CA ALA A 22 2.40 7.79 -0.22
C ALA A 22 1.87 8.73 0.86
N SER A 23 2.70 9.68 1.33
CA SER A 23 2.32 10.62 2.39
C SER A 23 1.19 11.55 1.95
N LEU A 24 1.29 12.09 0.74
CA LEU A 24 0.27 12.96 0.18
C LEU A 24 -1.05 12.21 -0.06
N SER A 25 -0.96 10.98 -0.55
CA SER A 25 -2.13 10.12 -0.78
C SER A 25 -2.91 9.85 0.50
N GLY A 26 -2.26 9.53 1.62
CA GLY A 26 -3.00 9.26 2.85
C GLY A 26 -3.58 10.52 3.48
N PHE A 27 -2.91 11.67 3.37
CA PHE A 27 -3.49 12.96 3.79
C PHE A 27 -4.75 13.31 2.99
N ASN A 28 -4.69 13.21 1.66
CA ASN A 28 -5.86 13.45 0.80
C ASN A 28 -6.99 12.47 1.10
N HIS A 29 -6.66 11.22 1.42
CA HIS A 29 -7.64 10.24 1.84
C HIS A 29 -8.34 10.62 3.15
N THR A 30 -7.58 11.05 4.16
CA THR A 30 -8.12 11.56 5.44
C THR A 30 -9.09 12.71 5.21
N ARG A 31 -8.72 13.71 4.40
CA ARG A 31 -9.60 14.84 4.07
C ARG A 31 -10.85 14.42 3.29
N ALA A 32 -10.72 13.41 2.44
CA ALA A 32 -11.86 12.89 1.69
C ALA A 32 -12.84 12.14 2.59
N LEU A 33 -12.35 11.32 3.53
CA LEU A 33 -13.16 10.65 4.55
C LEU A 33 -13.91 11.68 5.41
N ALA A 34 -13.26 12.78 5.81
CA ALA A 34 -13.85 13.83 6.63
C ALA A 34 -15.11 14.50 6.03
N ARG A 35 -15.35 14.35 4.71
CA ARG A 35 -16.59 14.80 4.07
C ARG A 35 -17.80 13.93 4.40
N TYR A 36 -17.57 12.71 4.87
CA TYR A 36 -18.60 11.68 5.10
C TYR A 36 -18.67 11.19 6.55
N CYS A 37 -17.60 11.39 7.32
CA CYS A 37 -17.50 10.92 8.69
C CYS A 37 -16.63 11.85 9.54
N GLU A 38 -16.75 11.74 10.86
CA GLU A 38 -15.81 12.37 11.78
C GLU A 38 -14.52 11.53 11.81
N VAL A 39 -13.37 12.18 11.56
CA VAL A 39 -12.07 11.53 11.57
C VAL A 39 -11.27 12.00 12.77
N TYR A 40 -10.80 11.04 13.56
CA TYR A 40 -10.04 11.27 14.78
C TYR A 40 -8.61 10.74 14.61
N MET A 41 -7.64 11.51 15.11
CA MET A 41 -6.23 11.15 15.05
C MET A 41 -5.50 11.54 16.34
N PRO A 42 -4.36 10.90 16.67
CA PRO A 42 -3.51 11.34 17.78
C PRO A 42 -3.12 12.82 17.68
N ALA A 43 -3.17 13.53 18.82
CA ALA A 43 -2.60 14.86 18.98
C ALA A 43 -2.09 15.04 20.43
N GLN A 44 -1.28 16.07 20.69
CA GLN A 44 -0.85 16.39 22.06
C GLN A 44 -2.00 16.93 22.90
N GLU A 45 -2.86 17.73 22.29
CA GLU A 45 -4.03 18.34 22.92
C GLU A 45 -5.24 18.16 22.01
N SER A 46 -6.44 18.23 22.59
CA SER A 46 -7.69 18.17 21.84
C SER A 46 -7.82 19.41 20.98
N GLN A 47 -7.81 19.24 19.65
CA GLN A 47 -7.96 20.35 18.72
C GLN A 47 -8.66 19.90 17.45
N GLN A 48 -9.37 20.83 16.80
CA GLN A 48 -9.95 20.60 15.49
C GLN A 48 -9.02 21.17 14.42
N TYR A 49 -8.57 20.33 13.47
CA TYR A 49 -7.66 20.74 12.40
C TYR A 49 -8.42 21.27 11.18
N GLU A 50 -9.48 20.58 10.77
CA GLU A 50 -10.40 20.96 9.68
C GLU A 50 -11.83 20.54 10.05
N GLU A 51 -12.81 20.85 9.20
CA GLU A 51 -14.17 20.33 9.34
C GLU A 51 -14.15 18.80 9.43
N ASN A 52 -14.76 18.26 10.50
CA ASN A 52 -14.80 16.82 10.81
C ASN A 52 -13.42 16.13 11.00
N ILE A 53 -12.34 16.89 11.23
CA ILE A 53 -11.01 16.35 11.51
C ILE A 53 -10.54 16.79 12.90
N TYR A 54 -10.41 15.83 13.80
CA TYR A 54 -10.14 16.06 15.22
C TYR A 54 -8.84 15.39 15.66
N GLY A 55 -7.96 16.17 16.28
CA GLY A 55 -6.85 15.69 17.09
C GLY A 55 -7.33 15.40 18.52
N ILE A 56 -6.99 14.22 19.04
CA ILE A 56 -7.33 13.84 20.42
C ILE A 56 -6.10 13.29 21.16
N PRO A 57 -5.90 13.70 22.42
CA PRO A 57 -4.81 13.19 23.24
C PRO A 57 -5.03 11.72 23.58
N GLN A 58 -3.96 10.94 23.44
CA GLN A 58 -3.93 9.54 23.82
C GLN A 58 -3.24 9.42 25.17
N THR A 59 -3.97 9.02 26.20
CA THR A 59 -3.40 8.68 27.51
C THR A 59 -3.47 7.16 27.72
N PHE A 60 -2.51 6.44 27.13
CA PHE A 60 -2.42 4.99 27.21
C PHE A 60 -1.49 4.55 28.35
N GLU A 61 -1.94 4.68 29.60
CA GLU A 61 -1.17 4.21 30.76
C GLU A 61 -1.20 2.69 30.91
N THR A 62 -2.34 2.06 30.58
CA THR A 62 -2.54 0.62 30.62
C THR A 62 -3.46 0.19 29.48
N ILE A 63 -3.50 -1.11 29.16
CA ILE A 63 -4.45 -1.61 28.17
C ILE A 63 -5.90 -1.52 28.71
N GLY A 64 -6.11 -1.66 30.02
CA GLY A 64 -7.44 -1.50 30.63
C GLY A 64 -7.97 -0.07 30.48
N SER A 65 -7.13 0.94 30.78
CA SER A 65 -7.51 2.35 30.57
C SER A 65 -7.70 2.68 29.08
N SER A 66 -6.89 2.08 28.20
CA SER A 66 -7.02 2.23 26.76
C SER A 66 -8.33 1.65 26.24
N LEU A 67 -8.72 0.45 26.69
CA LEU A 67 -9.98 -0.19 26.33
C LEU A 67 -11.18 0.66 26.76
N ALA A 68 -11.21 1.11 28.02
CA ALA A 68 -12.26 1.97 28.52
C ALA A 68 -12.38 3.28 27.71
N TRP A 69 -11.24 3.85 27.30
CA TRP A 69 -11.20 5.04 26.47
C TRP A 69 -11.77 4.78 25.07
N PHE A 70 -11.36 3.71 24.39
CA PHE A 70 -11.85 3.37 23.05
C PHE A 70 -13.35 3.02 23.06
N GLU A 71 -13.84 2.32 24.09
CA GLU A 71 -15.27 2.08 24.28
C GLU A 71 -16.06 3.39 24.43
N GLN A 72 -15.54 4.35 25.21
CA GLN A 72 -16.18 5.66 25.38
C GLN A 72 -16.23 6.48 24.09
N GLN A 73 -15.19 6.40 23.25
CA GLN A 73 -15.18 7.15 21.97
C GLN A 73 -16.21 6.60 20.97
N SER A 74 -16.52 5.30 21.06
CA SER A 74 -17.47 4.61 20.17
C SER A 74 -17.10 4.78 18.69
N PHE A 75 -15.85 4.43 18.35
CA PHE A 75 -15.42 4.43 16.94
C PHE A 75 -16.15 3.34 16.14
N ASP A 76 -16.45 3.67 14.89
CA ASP A 76 -17.08 2.79 13.91
C ASP A 76 -16.05 2.06 13.04
N GLY A 77 -14.82 2.57 12.94
CA GLY A 77 -13.74 1.91 12.21
C GLY A 77 -12.37 2.50 12.52
N VAL A 78 -11.33 1.71 12.25
CA VAL A 78 -9.92 2.11 12.31
C VAL A 78 -9.31 1.97 10.91
N VAL A 79 -8.65 3.01 10.42
CA VAL A 79 -7.97 2.98 9.12
C VAL A 79 -6.47 3.18 9.33
N MET A 80 -5.69 2.12 9.07
CA MET A 80 -4.23 2.13 9.09
C MET A 80 -3.69 2.29 7.67
N PHE A 81 -2.67 3.13 7.46
CA PHE A 81 -2.18 3.43 6.13
C PHE A 81 -1.01 2.55 5.64
N GLU A 82 -0.45 1.74 6.53
CA GLU A 82 0.56 0.72 6.23
C GLU A 82 0.42 -0.42 7.25
N PRO A 83 0.89 -1.64 6.95
CA PRO A 83 0.92 -2.73 7.92
C PRO A 83 1.92 -2.43 9.05
N ASN A 84 1.42 -2.35 10.27
CA ASN A 84 2.21 -2.34 11.49
C ASN A 84 1.63 -3.40 12.44
N VAL A 85 2.43 -4.41 12.73
CA VAL A 85 2.02 -5.56 13.56
C VAL A 85 1.78 -5.13 14.99
N ASP A 86 2.63 -4.28 15.56
CA ASP A 86 2.53 -3.85 16.97
C ASP A 86 1.28 -3.00 17.20
N ASP A 87 1.01 -2.07 16.28
CA ASP A 87 -0.22 -1.27 16.28
C ASP A 87 -1.46 -2.16 16.13
N LEU A 88 -1.44 -3.11 15.19
CA LEU A 88 -2.58 -4.00 14.95
C LEU A 88 -2.87 -4.85 16.17
N VAL A 89 -1.83 -5.39 16.83
CA VAL A 89 -1.97 -6.10 18.10
C VAL A 89 -2.66 -5.17 19.09
N PHE A 90 -2.18 -3.95 19.32
CA PHE A 90 -2.82 -3.02 20.26
C PHE A 90 -4.29 -2.72 19.90
N PHE A 91 -4.58 -2.25 18.68
CA PHE A 91 -5.93 -1.82 18.29
C PHE A 91 -6.94 -2.96 18.26
N ARG A 92 -6.52 -4.18 17.88
CA ARG A 92 -7.39 -5.36 17.96
C ARG A 92 -7.94 -5.60 19.38
N HIS A 93 -7.20 -5.21 20.42
CA HIS A 93 -7.58 -5.41 21.82
C HIS A 93 -8.49 -4.32 22.35
N VAL A 94 -8.10 -3.07 22.08
CA VAL A 94 -8.73 -1.92 22.71
C VAL A 94 -9.91 -1.40 21.91
N CYS A 95 -9.94 -1.65 20.59
CA CYS A 95 -10.95 -1.14 19.69
C CYS A 95 -11.82 -2.29 19.13
N PRO A 96 -13.12 -2.35 19.49
CA PRO A 96 -14.04 -3.37 18.96
C PRO A 96 -14.46 -3.10 17.50
N ALA A 97 -14.17 -1.91 16.96
CA ALA A 97 -14.50 -1.54 15.60
C ALA A 97 -13.63 -2.28 14.56
N PRO A 98 -14.12 -2.54 13.34
CA PRO A 98 -13.33 -3.03 12.22
C PRO A 98 -12.02 -2.26 11.99
N ILE A 99 -10.95 -2.99 11.67
CA ILE A 99 -9.66 -2.42 11.28
C ILE A 99 -9.45 -2.67 9.79
N ILE A 100 -9.19 -1.61 9.04
CA ILE A 100 -8.81 -1.66 7.62
C ILE A 100 -7.35 -1.23 7.51
N ILE A 101 -6.51 -2.10 6.96
CA ILE A 101 -5.09 -1.82 6.72
C ILE A 101 -4.90 -1.57 5.22
N ARG A 102 -4.66 -0.31 4.84
CA ARG A 102 -4.35 0.05 3.46
C ARG A 102 -2.93 -0.39 3.11
N LEU A 103 -2.76 -1.04 1.97
CA LEU A 103 -1.46 -1.54 1.52
C LEU A 103 -0.92 -0.71 0.38
N SER A 104 0.28 -0.13 0.55
CA SER A 104 0.95 0.64 -0.50
C SER A 104 1.50 -0.22 -1.64
N CYS A 105 1.79 -1.48 -1.37
CA CYS A 105 2.30 -2.43 -2.35
C CYS A 105 2.01 -3.87 -1.92
N CYS A 106 2.49 -4.87 -2.68
CA CYS A 106 2.27 -6.28 -2.38
C CYS A 106 3.51 -6.92 -1.74
N PHE A 107 4.69 -6.68 -2.35
CA PHE A 107 5.93 -7.35 -1.95
C PHE A 107 6.92 -6.46 -1.22
N GLY A 108 7.00 -5.18 -1.60
CA GLY A 108 8.05 -4.27 -1.12
C GLY A 108 9.45 -4.73 -1.53
N ARG A 109 10.49 -4.13 -0.94
CA ARG A 109 11.87 -4.55 -1.20
C ARG A 109 12.16 -5.89 -0.53
N ASN A 110 12.77 -6.83 -1.24
CA ASN A 110 13.20 -8.13 -0.70
C ASN A 110 12.06 -8.91 0.00
N ARG A 111 10.80 -8.70 -0.40
CA ARG A 111 9.61 -9.32 0.22
C ARG A 111 9.36 -8.94 1.68
N GLU A 112 10.06 -7.96 2.24
CA GLU A 112 9.86 -7.54 3.63
C GLU A 112 8.43 -7.04 3.88
N PHE A 113 7.83 -6.38 2.90
CA PHE A 113 6.46 -5.90 3.02
C PHE A 113 5.46 -7.06 3.00
N LEU A 114 5.67 -8.08 2.16
CA LEU A 114 4.84 -9.29 2.17
C LEU A 114 4.85 -9.94 3.55
N ASN A 115 6.02 -10.08 4.18
CA ASN A 115 6.10 -10.65 5.53
C ASN A 115 5.28 -9.85 6.55
N LYS A 116 5.31 -8.51 6.49
CA LYS A 116 4.47 -7.65 7.34
C LYS A 116 2.98 -7.85 7.07
N VAL A 117 2.59 -7.94 5.79
CA VAL A 117 1.20 -8.20 5.38
C VAL A 117 0.72 -9.55 5.91
N LEU A 118 1.51 -10.61 5.78
CA LEU A 118 1.16 -11.95 6.27
C LEU A 118 1.07 -12.01 7.81
N ASN A 119 1.96 -11.30 8.50
CA ASN A 119 1.85 -11.15 9.96
C ASN A 119 0.55 -10.45 10.35
N CYS A 120 0.23 -9.32 9.71
CA CYS A 120 -1.05 -8.64 9.93
C CYS A 120 -2.25 -9.51 9.59
N TYR A 121 -2.21 -10.23 8.46
CA TYR A 121 -3.26 -11.15 8.02
C TYR A 121 -3.57 -12.21 9.09
N SER A 122 -2.54 -12.81 9.72
CA SER A 122 -2.75 -13.80 10.79
C SER A 122 -3.41 -13.24 12.05
N LEU A 123 -3.42 -11.91 12.19
CA LEU A 123 -3.99 -11.17 13.31
C LEU A 123 -5.31 -10.48 12.98
N LEU A 124 -5.88 -10.64 11.79
CA LEU A 124 -7.19 -10.07 11.48
C LEU A 124 -8.31 -10.82 12.20
N ARG A 125 -9.32 -10.10 12.65
CA ARG A 125 -10.60 -10.65 13.09
C ARG A 125 -11.49 -10.86 11.86
N PRO A 126 -12.53 -11.69 11.91
CA PRO A 126 -13.42 -11.95 10.78
C PRO A 126 -14.02 -10.71 10.10
N TYR A 127 -14.08 -9.59 10.81
CA TYR A 127 -14.61 -8.31 10.38
C TYR A 127 -13.53 -7.23 10.22
N ASP A 128 -12.27 -7.61 10.03
CA ASP A 128 -11.21 -6.70 9.60
C ASP A 128 -10.89 -6.92 8.12
N ALA A 129 -10.10 -6.03 7.51
CA ALA A 129 -9.70 -6.16 6.11
C ALA A 129 -8.30 -5.60 5.82
N LEU A 130 -7.66 -6.18 4.81
CA LEU A 130 -6.56 -5.55 4.08
C LEU A 130 -7.16 -4.83 2.87
N SER A 131 -6.74 -3.60 2.60
CA SER A 131 -7.16 -2.86 1.41
C SER A 131 -5.97 -2.56 0.49
N PRO A 132 -5.63 -3.50 -0.40
CA PRO A 132 -4.67 -3.25 -1.48
C PRO A 132 -5.14 -2.11 -2.39
N LYS A 133 -4.19 -1.35 -2.95
CA LYS A 133 -4.52 -0.22 -3.84
C LYS A 133 -4.82 -0.61 -5.30
N SER A 134 -4.92 -1.90 -5.59
CA SER A 134 -5.29 -2.44 -6.90
C SER A 134 -5.78 -3.87 -6.76
N GLN A 135 -6.65 -4.26 -7.68
CA GLN A 135 -7.08 -5.64 -7.88
C GLN A 135 -5.88 -6.55 -8.17
N TRP A 136 -4.93 -6.09 -9.01
CA TRP A 136 -3.70 -6.86 -9.27
C TRP A 136 -2.96 -7.19 -7.96
N CYS A 137 -2.87 -6.24 -7.03
CA CYS A 137 -2.18 -6.48 -5.77
C CYS A 137 -2.94 -7.46 -4.86
N ALA A 138 -4.26 -7.41 -4.86
CA ALA A 138 -5.09 -8.40 -4.17
C ALA A 138 -4.86 -9.81 -4.76
N GLU A 139 -4.82 -9.93 -6.09
CA GLU A 139 -4.57 -11.21 -6.78
C GLU A 139 -3.18 -11.77 -6.47
N GLU A 140 -2.14 -10.94 -6.48
CA GLU A 140 -0.79 -11.38 -6.10
C GLU A 140 -0.73 -11.82 -4.63
N LEU A 141 -1.36 -11.09 -3.71
CA LEU A 141 -1.41 -11.45 -2.29
C LEU A 141 -2.25 -12.71 -2.04
N SER A 142 -3.30 -12.95 -2.83
CA SER A 142 -4.20 -14.10 -2.69
C SER A 142 -3.47 -15.45 -2.80
N LYS A 143 -2.31 -15.47 -3.48
CA LYS A 143 -1.46 -16.66 -3.62
C LYS A 143 -0.77 -17.07 -2.31
N TYR A 144 -0.73 -16.19 -1.31
CA TYR A 144 -0.01 -16.37 -0.05
C TYR A 144 -0.93 -16.43 1.17
N VAL A 145 -2.23 -16.19 1.00
CA VAL A 145 -3.21 -16.20 2.09
C VAL A 145 -4.26 -17.28 1.87
N PHE A 146 -4.81 -17.82 2.95
CA PHE A 146 -5.80 -18.88 2.87
C PHE A 146 -7.19 -18.35 2.48
N ASP A 147 -7.58 -17.20 3.01
CA ASP A 147 -8.87 -16.57 2.78
C ASP A 147 -8.67 -15.21 2.10
N ALA A 148 -8.87 -15.18 0.79
CA ALA A 148 -8.76 -13.96 0.00
C ALA A 148 -9.90 -12.96 0.27
N SER A 149 -10.95 -13.33 1.03
CA SER A 149 -12.05 -12.40 1.35
C SER A 149 -11.61 -11.24 2.26
N TYR A 150 -10.47 -11.36 2.93
CA TYR A 150 -9.84 -10.26 3.66
C TYR A 150 -9.22 -9.20 2.75
N LEU A 151 -8.99 -9.50 1.47
CA LEU A 151 -8.40 -8.59 0.49
C LEU A 151 -9.52 -7.79 -0.19
N GLN A 152 -9.67 -6.52 0.20
CA GLN A 152 -10.71 -5.60 -0.26
C GLN A 152 -10.06 -4.45 -1.03
N PRO A 153 -9.76 -4.63 -2.33
CA PRO A 153 -8.98 -3.66 -3.09
C PRO A 153 -9.74 -2.35 -3.26
N ILE A 154 -9.13 -1.24 -2.83
CA ILE A 154 -9.63 0.11 -3.07
C ILE A 154 -8.43 0.97 -3.48
N THR A 155 -8.51 1.59 -4.65
CA THR A 155 -7.40 2.37 -5.23
C THR A 155 -7.09 3.65 -4.44
N ASN A 156 -6.01 4.32 -4.81
CA ASN A 156 -5.86 5.74 -4.46
C ASN A 156 -6.84 6.60 -5.26
N GLY A 157 -7.08 7.82 -4.75
CA GLY A 157 -7.87 8.82 -5.45
C GLY A 157 -7.02 9.89 -6.14
N VAL A 158 -7.68 10.71 -6.95
CA VAL A 158 -7.12 11.92 -7.57
C VAL A 158 -7.96 13.15 -7.24
N ASP A 159 -7.28 14.29 -7.07
CA ASP A 159 -7.93 15.59 -6.91
C ASP A 159 -8.30 16.16 -8.29
N LEU A 160 -9.58 16.03 -8.64
CA LEU A 160 -10.11 16.47 -9.94
C LEU A 160 -10.23 18.00 -10.07
N GLU A 161 -10.10 18.75 -8.97
CA GLU A 161 -10.12 20.21 -9.00
C GLU A 161 -8.75 20.78 -9.31
N THR A 162 -7.71 20.16 -8.73
CA THR A 162 -6.30 20.49 -9.00
C THR A 162 -5.85 19.93 -10.34
N PHE A 163 -6.11 18.64 -10.62
CA PHE A 163 -5.76 17.99 -11.87
C PHE A 163 -6.98 17.97 -12.80
N LYS A 164 -6.95 18.88 -13.76
CA LYS A 164 -7.97 18.99 -14.81
C LYS A 164 -7.37 19.48 -16.12
N PRO A 165 -8.03 19.20 -17.26
CA PRO A 165 -7.59 19.71 -18.54
C PRO A 165 -7.58 21.24 -18.55
N SER A 166 -6.54 21.83 -19.13
CA SER A 166 -6.39 23.28 -19.32
C SER A 166 -5.89 23.60 -20.73
N ASP A 167 -5.71 24.89 -21.04
CA ASP A 167 -5.16 25.30 -22.33
C ASP A 167 -3.69 24.87 -22.47
N LYS A 168 -3.48 23.85 -23.30
CA LYS A 168 -2.15 23.26 -23.55
C LYS A 168 -1.15 24.27 -24.14
N LEU A 169 -1.58 25.17 -25.02
CA LEU A 169 -0.67 26.14 -25.64
C LEU A 169 -0.17 27.13 -24.60
N ASN A 170 -1.06 27.60 -23.72
CA ASN A 170 -0.70 28.44 -22.59
C ASN A 170 0.20 27.69 -21.60
N ALA A 171 -0.08 26.42 -21.30
CA ALA A 171 0.76 25.61 -20.42
C ALA A 171 2.18 25.41 -20.99
N LYS A 172 2.31 25.12 -22.30
CA LYS A 172 3.60 25.04 -22.99
C LYS A 172 4.35 26.37 -22.97
N LYS A 173 3.65 27.48 -23.17
CA LYS A 173 4.24 28.83 -23.12
C LYS A 173 4.80 29.13 -21.73
N GLN A 174 4.02 28.87 -20.67
CA GLN A 174 4.47 29.07 -19.30
C GLN A 174 5.67 28.17 -18.96
N LEU A 175 5.68 26.91 -19.40
CA LEU A 175 6.85 26.05 -19.20
C LEU A 175 8.09 26.57 -19.94
N ALA A 176 7.95 27.02 -21.19
CA ALA A 176 9.07 27.60 -21.94
C ALA A 176 9.64 28.84 -21.24
N GLU A 177 8.77 29.69 -20.67
CA GLU A 177 9.18 30.88 -19.89
C GLU A 177 9.88 30.50 -18.58
N VAL A 178 9.31 29.55 -17.82
CA VAL A 178 9.86 29.12 -16.52
C VAL A 178 11.20 28.39 -16.67
N THR A 179 11.34 27.60 -17.73
CA THR A 179 12.55 26.78 -17.98
C THR A 179 13.59 27.51 -18.82
N GLY A 180 13.21 28.57 -19.53
CA GLY A 180 14.05 29.22 -20.54
C GLY A 180 14.25 28.36 -21.81
N ASP A 181 13.44 27.31 -22.00
CA ASP A 181 13.60 26.32 -23.06
C ASP A 181 12.49 26.46 -24.12
N SER A 182 12.80 27.07 -25.25
CA SER A 182 11.83 27.32 -26.33
C SER A 182 11.31 26.03 -26.98
N ARG A 183 12.00 24.89 -26.80
CA ARG A 183 11.61 23.60 -27.40
C ARG A 183 10.23 23.14 -26.96
N PHE A 184 9.76 23.54 -25.77
CA PHE A 184 8.39 23.25 -25.31
C PHE A 184 7.32 23.83 -26.23
N MET A 185 7.62 24.92 -26.94
CA MET A 185 6.72 25.55 -27.92
C MET A 185 6.91 25.02 -29.34
N GLU A 186 8.12 24.56 -29.66
CA GLU A 186 8.52 24.17 -31.02
C GLU A 186 8.23 22.69 -31.32
N MET A 187 8.23 21.83 -30.29
CA MET A 187 8.18 20.38 -30.43
C MET A 187 6.95 19.78 -29.73
N PRO A 188 6.47 18.60 -30.17
CA PRO A 188 5.62 17.76 -29.34
C PRO A 188 6.36 17.35 -28.07
N VAL A 189 5.66 17.31 -26.94
CA VAL A 189 6.29 17.07 -25.62
C VAL A 189 5.82 15.75 -25.04
N VAL A 190 6.75 14.85 -24.74
CA VAL A 190 6.50 13.57 -24.07
C VAL A 190 7.09 13.62 -22.67
N GLY A 191 6.29 13.32 -21.64
CA GLY A 191 6.73 13.45 -20.24
C GLY A 191 6.96 12.12 -19.54
N LEU A 192 7.95 12.08 -18.66
CA LEU A 192 8.13 11.04 -17.63
C LEU A 192 8.15 11.72 -16.25
N CYS A 193 7.10 11.48 -15.45
CA CYS A 193 6.96 12.02 -14.11
C CYS A 193 7.28 10.95 -13.06
N SER A 194 8.56 10.78 -12.70
CA SER A 194 8.97 9.81 -11.67
C SER A 194 10.44 9.99 -11.29
N ARG A 195 10.92 9.20 -10.31
CA ARG A 195 12.37 9.07 -10.09
C ARG A 195 13.02 8.57 -11.39
N PHE A 196 14.09 9.22 -11.82
CA PHE A 196 14.79 8.83 -13.05
C PHE A 196 15.79 7.72 -12.75
N GLU A 197 15.31 6.47 -12.76
CA GLU A 197 16.06 5.26 -12.45
C GLU A 197 15.62 4.08 -13.34
N PRO A 198 16.42 2.99 -13.45
CA PRO A 198 16.12 1.88 -14.36
C PRO A 198 14.71 1.30 -14.21
N GLY A 199 14.25 1.03 -12.98
CA GLY A 199 12.91 0.46 -12.75
C GLY A 199 11.74 1.41 -12.98
N LYS A 200 12.00 2.69 -13.28
CA LYS A 200 11.01 3.67 -13.74
C LYS A 200 11.06 3.93 -15.25
N GLY A 201 11.81 3.12 -15.99
CA GLY A 201 11.92 3.22 -17.44
C GLY A 201 12.87 4.31 -17.91
N ALA A 202 13.86 4.71 -17.10
CA ALA A 202 14.83 5.74 -17.50
C ALA A 202 15.56 5.39 -18.82
N TYR A 203 16.07 4.17 -18.95
CA TYR A 203 16.75 3.73 -20.18
C TYR A 203 15.84 3.71 -21.41
N PRO A 204 14.69 3.01 -21.42
CA PRO A 204 13.82 3.00 -22.59
C PRO A 204 13.31 4.41 -22.95
N PHE A 205 13.12 5.30 -21.98
CA PHE A 205 12.77 6.70 -22.23
C PHE A 205 13.88 7.48 -22.96
N LEU A 206 15.16 7.30 -22.59
CA LEU A 206 16.28 7.91 -23.33
C LEU A 206 16.44 7.32 -24.73
N ARG A 207 16.25 6.01 -24.89
CA ARG A 207 16.33 5.37 -26.21
C ARG A 207 15.18 5.78 -27.11
N ALA A 208 13.97 5.95 -26.59
CA ALA A 208 12.88 6.56 -27.33
C ALA A 208 13.21 8.00 -27.74
N ALA A 209 13.93 8.77 -26.92
CA ALA A 209 14.40 10.10 -27.30
C ALA A 209 15.43 10.09 -28.44
N ASP A 210 16.40 9.16 -28.42
CA ASP A 210 17.35 8.92 -29.53
C ASP A 210 16.64 8.63 -30.85
N LEU A 211 15.61 7.78 -30.80
CA LEU A 211 14.83 7.37 -31.98
C LEU A 211 13.92 8.47 -32.52
N ASN A 212 13.63 9.51 -31.72
CA ASN A 212 12.67 10.56 -32.04
C ASN A 212 13.24 11.97 -31.87
N PRO A 213 14.23 12.39 -32.69
CA PRO A 213 14.93 13.66 -32.52
C PRO A 213 14.03 14.91 -32.66
N ASN A 214 12.85 14.77 -33.28
CA ASN A 214 11.86 15.84 -33.48
C ASN A 214 10.82 15.95 -32.34
N VAL A 215 10.98 15.19 -31.25
CA VAL A 215 10.09 15.19 -30.07
C VAL A 215 10.90 15.59 -28.84
N LEU A 216 10.35 16.46 -28.00
CA LEU A 216 10.96 16.85 -26.72
C LEU A 216 10.56 15.86 -25.62
N PHE A 217 11.55 15.27 -24.96
CA PHE A 217 11.34 14.33 -23.85
C PHE A 217 11.62 15.04 -22.53
N ALA A 218 10.56 15.37 -21.78
CA ALA A 218 10.65 16.07 -20.50
C ALA A 218 10.66 15.06 -19.34
N VAL A 219 11.68 15.16 -18.48
CA VAL A 219 11.81 14.35 -17.26
C VAL A 219 11.56 15.21 -16.03
N ILE A 220 10.52 14.85 -15.28
CA ILE A 220 10.14 15.52 -14.03
C ILE A 220 10.33 14.55 -12.87
N GLY A 221 11.29 14.84 -12.01
CA GLY A 221 11.60 14.04 -10.84
C GLY A 221 13.09 14.00 -10.51
N LYS A 222 13.40 13.32 -9.40
CA LYS A 222 14.77 13.22 -8.89
C LYS A 222 15.60 12.28 -9.76
N GLN A 223 16.78 12.75 -10.15
CA GLN A 223 17.84 11.97 -10.75
C GLN A 223 18.83 11.47 -9.68
N PHE A 224 19.31 10.23 -9.79
CA PHE A 224 20.29 9.68 -8.85
C PHE A 224 21.73 10.06 -9.19
N ALA A 225 22.07 10.13 -10.47
CA ALA A 225 23.37 10.54 -10.97
C ALA A 225 23.21 11.18 -12.35
N PRO A 226 24.09 12.12 -12.74
CA PRO A 226 24.13 12.64 -14.10
C PRO A 226 24.20 11.49 -15.12
N VAL A 227 23.43 11.61 -16.21
CA VAL A 227 23.39 10.64 -17.29
C VAL A 227 23.65 11.36 -18.60
N THR A 228 24.40 10.74 -19.50
CA THR A 228 24.45 11.20 -20.89
C THR A 228 23.09 10.97 -21.52
N HIS A 229 22.55 11.99 -22.16
CA HIS A 229 21.23 11.94 -22.78
C HIS A 229 21.23 12.66 -24.13
N PRO A 230 20.27 12.33 -25.02
CA PRO A 230 20.09 13.02 -26.28
C PRO A 230 19.81 14.51 -26.09
N LEU A 231 20.11 15.32 -27.11
CA LEU A 231 19.90 16.76 -27.05
C LEU A 231 18.45 17.12 -26.83
N ASN A 232 17.49 16.33 -27.33
CA ASN A 232 16.04 16.53 -27.19
C ASN A 232 15.46 16.02 -25.85
N VAL A 233 16.29 15.83 -24.82
CA VAL A 233 15.83 15.54 -23.45
C VAL A 233 15.98 16.79 -22.58
N ALA A 234 14.93 17.11 -21.81
CA ALA A 234 14.92 18.18 -20.83
C ALA A 234 14.69 17.61 -19.42
N PHE A 235 15.70 17.73 -18.55
CA PHE A 235 15.56 17.37 -17.14
C PHE A 235 15.09 18.59 -16.34
N LEU A 236 13.91 18.49 -15.75
CA LEU A 236 13.29 19.58 -14.98
C LEU A 236 13.47 19.39 -13.47
N GLY A 237 14.05 18.27 -13.03
CA GLY A 237 14.23 17.95 -11.61
C GLY A 237 12.90 17.70 -10.88
N PRO A 238 12.93 17.53 -9.54
CA PRO A 238 11.72 17.42 -8.74
C PRO A 238 10.95 18.74 -8.72
N GLN A 239 9.63 18.67 -8.85
CA GLN A 239 8.74 19.83 -8.91
C GLN A 239 7.76 19.82 -7.74
N PRO A 240 7.36 20.99 -7.20
CA PRO A 240 6.32 21.06 -6.19
C PRO A 240 5.00 20.46 -6.70
N TYR A 241 4.27 19.75 -5.83
CA TYR A 241 3.00 19.11 -6.20
C TYR A 241 2.00 20.09 -6.83
N THR A 242 1.96 21.32 -6.32
CA THR A 242 1.07 22.39 -6.81
C THR A 242 1.39 22.85 -8.23
N GLN A 243 2.59 22.58 -8.75
CA GLN A 243 2.99 22.90 -10.12
C GLN A 243 2.77 21.74 -11.08
N MET A 244 2.60 20.50 -10.59
CA MET A 244 2.39 19.32 -11.44
C MET A 244 1.25 19.47 -12.46
N PRO A 245 0.11 20.12 -12.17
CA PRO A 245 -0.93 20.36 -13.17
C PRO A 245 -0.45 21.16 -14.39
N LEU A 246 0.45 22.13 -14.21
CA LEU A 246 1.05 22.87 -15.33
C LEU A 246 1.86 21.94 -16.21
N PHE A 247 2.72 21.12 -15.59
CA PHE A 247 3.56 20.17 -16.31
C PHE A 247 2.72 19.17 -17.10
N TYR A 248 1.74 18.52 -16.48
CA TYR A 248 0.87 17.57 -17.17
C TYR A 248 0.15 18.22 -18.35
N ASN A 249 -0.46 19.39 -18.17
CA ASN A 249 -1.20 20.04 -19.25
C ASN A 249 -0.33 20.51 -20.45
N ALA A 250 0.97 20.68 -20.25
CA ALA A 250 1.90 20.98 -21.33
C ALA A 250 2.33 19.74 -22.15
N LEU A 251 2.10 18.52 -21.64
CA LEU A 251 2.47 17.28 -22.33
C LEU A 251 1.50 16.93 -23.46
N ASP A 252 2.04 16.35 -24.53
CA ASP A 252 1.28 15.69 -25.58
C ASP A 252 1.02 14.22 -25.30
N VAL A 253 1.94 13.54 -24.63
CA VAL A 253 1.83 12.15 -24.16
C VAL A 253 2.52 12.04 -22.80
N LEU A 254 1.91 11.33 -21.86
CA LEU A 254 2.55 10.97 -20.59
C LEU A 254 3.01 9.50 -20.63
N CYS A 255 4.24 9.25 -20.19
CA CYS A 255 4.79 7.91 -20.04
C CYS A 255 4.80 7.49 -18.56
N ALA A 256 4.21 6.33 -18.25
CA ALA A 256 4.21 5.72 -16.92
C ALA A 256 4.85 4.32 -16.99
N LEU A 257 6.19 4.29 -16.92
CA LEU A 257 7.01 3.15 -17.33
C LEU A 257 7.56 2.32 -16.15
N SER A 258 6.84 2.30 -15.03
CA SER A 258 7.28 1.59 -13.83
C SER A 258 7.24 0.08 -14.08
N VAL A 259 8.35 -0.60 -13.80
CA VAL A 259 8.49 -2.06 -13.82
C VAL A 259 8.85 -2.59 -12.42
N TYR A 260 8.53 -1.82 -11.37
CA TYR A 260 8.76 -2.24 -9.99
C TYR A 260 7.63 -3.12 -9.48
N SER A 261 7.97 -4.25 -8.83
CA SER A 261 6.99 -5.19 -8.24
C SER A 261 6.14 -4.58 -7.12
N TYR A 262 6.50 -3.39 -6.65
CA TYR A 262 5.84 -2.66 -5.58
C TYR A 262 5.03 -1.44 -6.08
N GLU A 263 4.84 -1.25 -7.38
CA GLU A 263 3.98 -0.18 -7.92
C GLU A 263 2.52 -0.64 -8.01
N SER A 264 1.76 -0.51 -6.92
CA SER A 264 0.36 -1.00 -6.89
C SER A 264 -0.64 -0.04 -7.53
N CYS A 265 -0.44 1.28 -7.44
CA CYS A 265 -1.39 2.29 -7.90
C CYS A 265 -0.63 3.60 -8.24
N PRO A 266 -0.05 3.73 -9.44
CA PRO A 266 0.78 4.86 -9.80
C PRO A 266 -0.05 6.15 -9.88
N SER A 267 0.12 7.06 -8.91
CA SER A 267 -0.62 8.34 -8.86
C SER A 267 -0.45 9.17 -10.13
N VAL A 268 0.71 9.11 -10.79
CA VAL A 268 0.97 9.85 -12.03
C VAL A 268 0.06 9.43 -13.19
N VAL A 269 -0.40 8.18 -13.20
CA VAL A 269 -1.41 7.72 -14.15
C VAL A 269 -2.74 8.39 -13.86
N LEU A 270 -3.20 8.35 -12.60
CA LEU A 270 -4.44 9.01 -12.18
C LEU A 270 -4.43 10.53 -12.45
N GLU A 271 -3.33 11.20 -12.13
CA GLU A 271 -3.15 12.65 -12.35
C GLU A 271 -3.13 12.99 -13.85
N GLY A 272 -2.40 12.22 -14.66
CA GLY A 272 -2.37 12.38 -16.11
C GLY A 272 -3.75 12.14 -16.74
N MET A 273 -4.46 11.10 -16.30
CA MET A 273 -5.83 10.82 -16.73
C MET A 273 -6.75 11.98 -16.35
N ALA A 274 -6.65 12.50 -15.14
CA ALA A 274 -7.43 13.65 -14.66
C ALA A 274 -7.14 14.92 -15.47
N CYS A 275 -5.90 15.12 -15.96
CA CYS A 275 -5.57 16.19 -16.90
C CYS A 275 -5.99 15.90 -18.36
N GLY A 276 -6.60 14.75 -18.64
CA GLY A 276 -7.04 14.37 -19.98
C GLY A 276 -5.89 14.05 -20.94
N LEU A 277 -4.77 13.52 -20.43
CA LEU A 277 -3.65 13.11 -21.25
C LEU A 277 -3.83 11.69 -21.82
N PRO A 278 -3.43 11.45 -23.08
CA PRO A 278 -3.15 10.10 -23.52
C PRO A 278 -1.90 9.57 -22.80
N ILE A 279 -1.98 8.34 -22.31
CA ILE A 279 -0.93 7.72 -21.50
C ILE A 279 -0.39 6.48 -22.18
N VAL A 280 0.93 6.38 -22.23
CA VAL A 280 1.68 5.17 -22.58
C VAL A 280 2.23 4.60 -21.28
N ALA A 281 1.80 3.39 -20.89
CA ALA A 281 2.20 2.77 -19.64
C ALA A 281 2.66 1.33 -19.85
N THR A 282 3.36 0.77 -18.86
CA THR A 282 3.65 -0.65 -18.82
C THR A 282 2.39 -1.47 -18.63
N GLN A 283 2.32 -2.63 -19.28
CA GLN A 283 1.32 -3.66 -19.05
C GLN A 283 1.67 -4.46 -17.78
N PHE A 284 1.88 -3.75 -16.67
CA PHE A 284 2.34 -4.35 -15.41
C PHE A 284 1.74 -3.67 -14.18
N ALA A 285 1.55 -4.46 -13.13
CA ALA A 285 1.03 -4.05 -11.83
C ALA A 285 -0.31 -3.28 -11.91
N GLY A 286 -0.44 -2.13 -11.23
CA GLY A 286 -1.71 -1.38 -11.20
C GLY A 286 -2.04 -0.56 -12.45
N ALA A 287 -1.08 -0.31 -13.35
CA ALA A 287 -1.32 0.59 -14.48
C ALA A 287 -2.39 0.08 -15.48
N PRO A 288 -2.42 -1.21 -15.86
CA PRO A 288 -3.48 -1.77 -16.70
C PRO A 288 -4.88 -1.59 -16.13
N GLU A 289 -5.05 -1.79 -14.82
CA GLU A 289 -6.34 -1.65 -14.15
C GLU A 289 -6.82 -0.19 -14.16
N LEU A 290 -5.90 0.77 -13.95
CA LEU A 290 -6.23 2.19 -13.99
C LEU A 290 -6.59 2.67 -15.40
N LEU A 291 -5.84 2.24 -16.42
CA LEU A 291 -6.02 2.71 -17.79
C LEU A 291 -7.10 1.95 -18.54
N ASP A 292 -7.22 0.64 -18.35
CA ASP A 292 -8.14 -0.22 -19.11
C ASP A 292 -8.01 0.05 -20.62
N ASP A 293 -9.03 0.60 -21.27
CA ASP A 293 -9.04 0.93 -22.70
C ASP A 293 -8.66 2.39 -23.03
N CYS A 294 -8.32 3.21 -22.03
CA CYS A 294 -8.08 4.65 -22.17
C CYS A 294 -6.59 5.05 -22.27
N GLY A 295 -5.70 4.07 -22.46
CA GLY A 295 -4.27 4.28 -22.67
C GLY A 295 -3.67 3.34 -23.71
N ARG A 296 -2.34 3.35 -23.84
CA ARG A 296 -1.55 2.35 -24.56
C ARG A 296 -0.71 1.60 -23.55
N LEU A 297 -0.85 0.27 -23.53
CA LEU A 297 -0.10 -0.61 -22.65
C LEU A 297 1.03 -1.26 -23.43
N ILE A 298 2.25 -1.20 -22.91
CA ILE A 298 3.44 -1.82 -23.51
C ILE A 298 3.79 -3.06 -22.71
N GLU A 299 3.97 -4.17 -23.41
CA GLU A 299 4.38 -5.44 -22.82
C GLU A 299 5.73 -5.31 -22.07
N VAL A 300 5.85 -6.07 -20.98
CA VAL A 300 7.05 -6.12 -20.13
C VAL A 300 7.64 -7.52 -20.20
N ASP A 301 8.87 -7.61 -20.70
CA ASP A 301 9.65 -8.85 -20.72
C ASP A 301 10.12 -9.16 -19.30
N ARG A 302 9.47 -10.14 -18.65
CA ARG A 302 9.69 -10.45 -17.24
C ARG A 302 11.04 -11.15 -17.01
N PHE A 303 11.73 -10.74 -15.96
CA PHE A 303 12.90 -11.45 -15.45
C PHE A 303 12.47 -12.66 -14.61
N GLU A 304 13.25 -13.74 -14.66
CA GLU A 304 13.00 -14.93 -13.83
C GLU A 304 13.15 -14.67 -12.33
N ASN A 305 14.13 -13.83 -11.94
CA ASN A 305 14.54 -13.65 -10.52
C ASN A 305 14.33 -12.22 -9.98
N GLU A 306 13.56 -11.37 -10.67
CA GLU A 306 13.21 -9.99 -10.27
C GLU A 306 14.33 -9.20 -9.53
N PRO A 307 15.53 -9.05 -10.14
CA PRO A 307 16.67 -8.45 -9.46
C PRO A 307 16.35 -7.04 -8.97
N LEU A 308 16.68 -6.74 -7.71
CA LEU A 308 16.43 -5.43 -7.09
C LEU A 308 14.96 -4.96 -7.16
N ASN A 309 14.02 -5.89 -7.23
CA ASN A 309 12.57 -5.66 -7.36
C ASN A 309 12.15 -5.05 -8.71
N VAL A 310 13.04 -5.07 -9.70
CA VAL A 310 12.72 -4.76 -11.09
C VAL A 310 12.22 -6.05 -11.72
N THR A 311 10.99 -6.06 -12.22
CA THR A 311 10.31 -7.28 -12.65
C THR A 311 10.56 -7.64 -14.10
N GLY A 312 11.09 -6.71 -14.88
CA GLY A 312 11.35 -6.90 -16.28
C GLY A 312 11.89 -5.67 -16.99
N TYR A 313 11.84 -5.72 -18.31
CA TYR A 313 12.32 -4.68 -19.20
C TYR A 313 11.27 -4.35 -20.27
N ILE A 314 11.35 -3.15 -20.84
CA ILE A 314 10.46 -2.66 -21.89
C ILE A 314 11.28 -2.43 -23.15
N ASN A 315 10.87 -3.01 -24.26
CA ASN A 315 11.47 -2.75 -25.57
C ASN A 315 11.31 -1.25 -25.96
N PRO A 316 12.39 -0.49 -26.13
CA PRO A 316 12.32 0.94 -26.44
C PRO A 316 11.71 1.26 -27.80
N GLU A 317 11.86 0.39 -28.78
CA GLU A 317 11.27 0.52 -30.10
C GLU A 317 9.74 0.42 -30.02
N MET A 318 9.20 -0.55 -29.27
CA MET A 318 7.74 -0.65 -29.05
C MET A 318 7.18 0.58 -28.33
N MET A 319 7.95 1.11 -27.37
CA MET A 319 7.60 2.35 -26.68
C MET A 319 7.61 3.54 -27.63
N SER A 320 8.65 3.66 -28.48
CA SER A 320 8.78 4.69 -29.50
C SER A 320 7.60 4.65 -30.47
N ASP A 321 7.27 3.48 -31.01
CA ASP A 321 6.16 3.30 -31.95
C ASP A 321 4.82 3.75 -31.34
N SER A 322 4.55 3.35 -30.09
CA SER A 322 3.35 3.77 -29.35
C SER A 322 3.27 5.30 -29.17
N ILE A 323 4.40 5.95 -28.91
CA ILE A 323 4.49 7.41 -28.83
C ILE A 323 4.22 8.04 -30.19
N CYS A 324 4.89 7.57 -31.25
CA CYS A 324 4.74 8.07 -32.61
C CYS A 324 3.30 7.95 -33.12
N GLU A 325 2.64 6.81 -32.88
CA GLU A 325 1.25 6.60 -33.24
C GLU A 325 0.34 7.65 -32.60
N LEU A 326 0.48 7.88 -31.29
CA LEU A 326 -0.28 8.92 -30.59
C LEU A 326 0.06 10.30 -31.15
N LEU A 327 1.33 10.62 -31.38
CA LEU A 327 1.76 11.92 -31.90
C LEU A 327 1.29 12.19 -33.34
N SER A 328 1.10 11.15 -34.15
CA SER A 328 0.63 11.24 -35.54
C SER A 328 -0.83 11.72 -35.66
N SER A 329 -1.67 11.51 -34.64
CA SER A 329 -3.10 11.83 -34.70
C SER A 329 -3.58 12.65 -33.50
N LYS A 330 -3.76 13.97 -33.71
CA LYS A 330 -4.35 14.86 -32.70
C LYS A 330 -5.75 14.39 -32.28
N THR A 331 -6.55 13.91 -33.23
CA THR A 331 -7.90 13.41 -32.96
C THR A 331 -7.89 12.21 -32.02
N GLU A 332 -6.97 11.26 -32.22
CA GLU A 332 -6.86 10.09 -31.36
C GLU A 332 -6.40 10.48 -29.95
N ARG A 333 -5.41 11.39 -29.83
CA ARG A 333 -4.99 11.91 -28.52
C ARG A 333 -6.13 12.55 -27.75
N LEU A 334 -6.95 13.37 -28.41
CA LEU A 334 -8.10 14.00 -27.78
C LEU A 334 -9.16 12.98 -27.36
N LYS A 335 -9.46 11.98 -28.20
CA LYS A 335 -10.39 10.90 -27.87
C LYS A 335 -9.93 10.09 -26.66
N LEU A 336 -8.67 9.66 -26.65
CA LEU A 336 -8.08 8.93 -25.53
C LEU A 336 -8.06 9.79 -24.26
N GLY A 337 -7.64 11.05 -24.37
CA GLY A 337 -7.65 12.00 -23.26
C GLY A 337 -9.03 12.21 -22.65
N CYS A 338 -10.08 12.34 -23.47
CA CYS A 338 -11.45 12.43 -22.98
C CYS A 338 -11.90 11.15 -22.24
N ARG A 339 -11.57 9.96 -22.76
CA ARG A 339 -11.85 8.69 -22.07
C ARG A 339 -11.09 8.59 -20.75
N ALA A 340 -9.81 8.97 -20.76
CA ALA A 340 -8.96 8.99 -19.58
C ALA A 340 -9.51 9.93 -18.50
N ARG A 341 -9.92 11.15 -18.87
CA ARG A 341 -10.58 12.08 -17.93
C ARG A 341 -11.84 11.49 -17.33
N LYS A 342 -12.74 10.98 -18.17
CA LYS A 342 -14.00 10.36 -17.72
C LYS A 342 -13.74 9.20 -16.77
N ARG A 343 -12.71 8.40 -17.02
CA ARG A 343 -12.30 7.30 -16.15
C ARG A 343 -11.65 7.79 -14.85
N ALA A 344 -10.84 8.85 -14.89
CA ALA A 344 -10.28 9.46 -13.68
C ALA A 344 -11.37 9.93 -12.70
N GLU A 345 -12.54 10.33 -13.21
CA GLU A 345 -13.67 10.76 -12.38
C GLU A 345 -14.19 9.65 -11.46
N SER A 346 -14.12 8.37 -11.86
CA SER A 346 -14.47 7.25 -10.98
C SER A 346 -13.44 7.05 -9.85
N PHE A 347 -12.22 7.53 -10.02
CA PHE A 347 -11.14 7.49 -9.03
C PHE A 347 -11.00 8.81 -8.26
N SER A 348 -12.03 9.65 -8.19
CA SER A 348 -12.00 10.83 -7.33
C SER A 348 -11.77 10.43 -5.87
N TRP A 349 -11.07 11.27 -5.11
CA TRP A 349 -10.94 11.07 -3.65
C TRP A 349 -12.29 10.90 -2.95
N ASP A 350 -13.32 11.57 -3.45
CA ASP A 350 -14.70 11.47 -2.98
C ASP A 350 -15.28 10.06 -3.15
N ASN A 351 -15.11 9.45 -4.32
CA ASN A 351 -15.53 8.07 -4.58
C ASN A 351 -14.73 7.07 -3.75
N ILE A 352 -13.42 7.29 -3.59
CA ILE A 352 -12.56 6.42 -2.77
C ILE A 352 -12.97 6.47 -1.30
N ALA A 353 -13.32 7.64 -0.77
CA ALA A 353 -13.84 7.78 0.59
C ALA A 353 -15.16 7.04 0.78
N LYS A 354 -16.12 7.21 -0.15
CA LYS A 354 -17.40 6.47 -0.14
C LYS A 354 -17.20 4.94 -0.14
N GLN A 355 -16.25 4.43 -0.94
CA GLN A 355 -15.93 3.00 -0.93
C GLN A 355 -15.41 2.52 0.43
N HIS A 356 -14.56 3.31 1.10
CA HIS A 356 -14.08 2.96 2.44
C HIS A 356 -15.17 3.05 3.51
N VAL A 357 -16.03 4.07 3.47
CA VAL A 357 -17.20 4.18 4.37
C VAL A 357 -18.09 2.95 4.20
N SER A 358 -18.41 2.57 2.96
CA SER A 358 -19.20 1.37 2.69
C SER A 358 -18.52 0.08 3.15
N LEU A 359 -17.19 -0.03 2.99
CA LEU A 359 -16.44 -1.17 3.51
C LEU A 359 -16.54 -1.25 5.04
N ILE A 360 -16.42 -0.13 5.74
CA ILE A 360 -16.58 -0.09 7.20
C ILE A 360 -17.99 -0.52 7.61
N GLU A 361 -19.03 -0.02 6.95
CA GLU A 361 -20.43 -0.43 7.21
C GLU A 361 -20.63 -1.94 7.02
N ASN A 362 -20.09 -2.50 5.93
CA ASN A 362 -20.16 -3.93 5.66
C ASN A 362 -19.45 -4.76 6.73
N LEU A 363 -18.29 -4.30 7.19
CA LEU A 363 -17.52 -4.98 8.24
C LEU A 363 -18.20 -4.85 9.61
N LEU A 364 -18.83 -3.71 9.92
CA LEU A 364 -19.65 -3.55 11.13
C LEU A 364 -20.83 -4.51 11.13
N ASN A 365 -21.54 -4.60 10.01
CA ASN A 365 -22.63 -5.57 9.84
C ASN A 365 -22.15 -7.01 10.03
N LYS A 366 -20.93 -7.33 9.56
CA LYS A 366 -20.32 -8.66 9.77
C LYS A 366 -19.97 -8.90 11.24
N ARG A 367 -19.42 -7.89 11.94
CA ARG A 367 -19.11 -7.96 13.38
C ARG A 367 -20.35 -8.24 14.22
N ASP A 368 -21.45 -7.55 13.91
CA ASP A 368 -22.68 -7.59 14.72
C ASP A 368 -23.54 -8.83 14.45
N GLN A 369 -23.13 -9.72 13.54
CA GLN A 369 -23.78 -11.01 13.32
C GLN A 369 -23.53 -11.97 14.49
N PRO A 370 -24.58 -12.67 14.98
CA PRO A 370 -24.44 -13.64 16.09
C PRO A 370 -23.44 -14.76 15.84
N ALA A 371 -23.21 -15.11 14.56
CA ALA A 371 -22.27 -16.15 14.14
C ALA A 371 -20.81 -15.68 14.08
N CYS A 372 -20.54 -14.39 14.28
CA CYS A 372 -19.20 -13.82 14.16
C CYS A 372 -18.37 -14.08 15.42
N SER A 373 -17.82 -15.29 15.54
CA SER A 373 -16.86 -15.62 16.60
C SER A 373 -15.45 -15.15 16.23
N VAL A 374 -14.83 -14.35 17.09
CA VAL A 374 -13.40 -14.03 16.96
C VAL A 374 -12.58 -15.25 17.41
N PRO A 375 -11.82 -15.91 16.52
CA PRO A 375 -11.04 -17.08 16.89
C PRO A 375 -9.92 -16.68 17.87
N LEU A 376 -9.53 -17.63 18.73
CA LEU A 376 -8.34 -17.48 19.55
C LEU A 376 -7.13 -17.34 18.61
N THR A 377 -6.49 -16.17 18.63
CA THR A 377 -5.25 -15.95 17.91
C THR A 377 -4.09 -16.05 18.89
N VAL A 378 -3.05 -16.80 18.55
CA VAL A 378 -1.80 -16.87 19.31
C VAL A 378 -0.71 -16.20 18.47
N HIS A 379 -0.22 -15.06 18.95
CA HIS A 379 0.89 -14.35 18.31
C HIS A 379 2.19 -14.69 19.02
N PHE A 380 3.31 -14.71 18.28
CA PHE A 380 4.66 -14.82 18.82
C PHE A 380 5.48 -13.64 18.30
N SER A 381 5.75 -12.63 19.15
CA SER A 381 6.66 -11.54 18.78
C SER A 381 8.06 -11.76 19.35
N GLN A 382 9.08 -11.35 18.59
CA GLN A 382 10.39 -11.02 19.15
C GLN A 382 10.27 -9.65 19.83
N THR A 383 10.76 -9.51 21.06
CA THR A 383 10.75 -8.23 21.76
C THR A 383 12.17 -7.69 21.81
N CYS A 384 12.38 -6.41 21.54
CA CYS A 384 13.66 -5.76 21.85
C CYS A 384 13.57 -5.08 23.22
N ASP A 385 14.68 -4.99 23.96
CA ASP A 385 14.74 -4.08 25.10
C ASP A 385 14.86 -2.61 24.67
N SER A 386 14.87 -1.70 25.64
CA SER A 386 15.03 -0.26 25.44
C SER A 386 16.34 0.12 24.74
N GLU A 387 17.28 -0.81 24.59
CA GLU A 387 18.57 -0.63 23.91
C GLU A 387 18.57 -1.27 22.51
N GLY A 388 17.44 -1.84 22.07
CA GLY A 388 17.30 -2.44 20.74
C GLY A 388 17.82 -3.88 20.65
N ASN A 389 18.21 -4.50 21.77
CA ASN A 389 18.68 -5.89 21.76
C ASN A 389 17.51 -6.85 21.63
N ILE A 390 17.55 -7.71 20.62
CA ILE A 390 16.55 -8.77 20.41
C ILE A 390 16.56 -9.73 21.60
N LYS A 391 15.48 -9.73 22.39
CA LYS A 391 15.19 -10.78 23.38
C LYS A 391 14.53 -11.94 22.67
N SER A 392 15.17 -13.10 22.74
CA SER A 392 14.72 -14.40 22.22
C SER A 392 13.53 -15.00 23.00
N ILE A 393 12.68 -14.17 23.59
CA ILE A 393 11.54 -14.63 24.41
C ILE A 393 10.28 -14.50 23.55
N PRO A 394 9.82 -15.57 22.89
CA PRO A 394 8.54 -15.58 22.21
C PRO A 394 7.42 -15.43 23.25
N ARG A 395 6.65 -14.35 23.17
CA ARG A 395 5.45 -14.21 24.00
C ARG A 395 4.27 -14.77 23.23
N ALA A 396 3.72 -15.90 23.69
CA ALA A 396 2.43 -16.40 23.26
C ALA A 396 1.34 -15.57 23.93
N PHE A 397 0.55 -14.84 23.15
CA PHE A 397 -0.58 -14.10 23.67
C PHE A 397 -1.87 -14.90 23.48
N ASN A 398 -2.60 -15.14 24.56
CA ASN A 398 -3.94 -15.72 24.52
C ASN A 398 -4.96 -14.57 24.45
N PHE A 399 -5.61 -14.38 23.30
CA PHE A 399 -6.55 -13.30 23.08
C PHE A 399 -8.00 -13.75 23.27
N PHE A 400 -8.38 -14.16 24.49
CA PHE A 400 -9.80 -14.19 24.88
C PHE A 400 -10.22 -12.82 25.44
N GLY A 401 -11.38 -12.35 25.00
CA GLY A 401 -11.98 -11.10 25.47
C GLY A 401 -12.06 -11.07 27.01
N ARG A 402 -11.51 -9.99 27.58
CA ARG A 402 -11.59 -9.52 28.98
C ARG A 402 -10.47 -9.88 29.96
N GLN A 403 -9.46 -10.69 29.64
CA GLN A 403 -8.30 -10.82 30.55
C GLN A 403 -6.96 -10.80 29.81
N GLN A 404 -6.13 -9.85 30.19
CA GLN A 404 -4.69 -9.96 30.01
C GLN A 404 -4.14 -10.92 31.05
N GLY A 405 -3.54 -11.99 30.56
CA GLY A 405 -2.57 -12.75 31.31
C GLY A 405 -1.61 -13.40 30.34
N PRO A 406 -0.42 -13.82 30.79
CA PRO A 406 0.21 -14.96 30.16
C PRO A 406 -0.85 -16.07 30.01
N LEU A 407 -0.71 -16.97 29.02
CA LEU A 407 -1.39 -18.27 29.12
C LEU A 407 -1.28 -18.70 30.60
N PRO A 408 -2.40 -19.02 31.29
CA PRO A 408 -2.35 -19.35 32.71
C PRO A 408 -1.21 -20.33 32.85
N ARG A 409 -0.19 -20.01 33.69
CA ARG A 409 1.07 -20.77 33.73
C ARG A 409 0.71 -22.25 33.67
N ILE A 410 0.83 -22.85 32.50
CA ILE A 410 0.70 -24.29 32.37
C ILE A 410 2.09 -24.76 32.77
N SER A 411 2.39 -24.60 34.07
CA SER A 411 3.65 -24.93 34.65
C SER A 411 3.68 -26.45 34.77
N PHE A 412 4.17 -27.11 33.73
CA PHE A 412 4.81 -28.39 33.94
C PHE A 412 6.10 -28.09 34.71
N PHE A 413 6.09 -28.30 36.03
CA PHE A 413 7.26 -28.16 36.90
C PHE A 413 7.98 -26.79 36.84
N GLY A 414 7.27 -25.72 36.51
CA GLY A 414 7.82 -24.36 36.52
C GLY A 414 8.69 -23.98 35.31
N GLN A 415 8.55 -24.67 34.16
CA GLN A 415 9.20 -24.27 32.91
C GLN A 415 8.21 -23.74 31.87
N ASP A 416 8.61 -22.69 31.15
CA ASP A 416 7.85 -22.03 30.09
C ASP A 416 7.85 -22.84 28.78
N MET A 417 6.76 -22.76 28.01
CA MET A 417 6.63 -23.45 26.73
C MET A 417 7.42 -22.73 25.63
N THR A 418 8.26 -23.47 24.92
CA THR A 418 9.10 -22.98 23.82
C THR A 418 8.30 -22.84 22.52
N PHE A 419 8.83 -22.07 21.55
CA PHE A 419 8.22 -21.92 20.22
C PHE A 419 7.97 -23.27 19.54
N LEU A 420 8.93 -24.19 19.60
CA LEU A 420 8.81 -25.52 19.00
C LEU A 420 7.70 -26.34 19.67
N GLU A 421 7.54 -26.23 21.00
CA GLU A 421 6.47 -26.90 21.74
C GLU A 421 5.09 -26.32 21.39
N GLY A 422 4.97 -24.99 21.27
CA GLY A 422 3.72 -24.34 20.85
C GLY A 422 3.35 -24.61 19.38
N PHE A 423 4.34 -24.58 18.48
CA PHE A 423 4.16 -24.88 17.07
C PHE A 423 3.77 -26.34 16.84
N GLY A 424 4.44 -27.28 17.52
CA GLY A 424 4.09 -28.70 17.44
C GLY A 424 2.69 -29.00 18.00
N LEU A 425 2.27 -28.31 19.07
CA LEU A 425 0.91 -28.43 19.61
C LEU A 425 -0.14 -27.96 18.60
N TYR A 426 0.10 -26.82 17.95
CA TYR A 426 -0.78 -26.29 16.90
C TYR A 426 -0.91 -27.25 15.72
N LEU A 427 0.20 -27.76 15.20
CA LEU A 427 0.20 -28.75 14.12
C LEU A 427 -0.56 -30.03 14.50
N SER A 428 -0.45 -30.46 15.76
CA SER A 428 -1.14 -31.66 16.28
C SER A 428 -2.66 -31.56 16.29
N GLN A 429 -3.23 -30.35 16.20
CA GLN A 429 -4.67 -30.15 16.08
C GLN A 429 -5.18 -30.28 14.64
N MET A 430 -4.28 -30.19 13.66
CA MET A 430 -4.64 -30.04 12.25
C MET A 430 -4.15 -31.18 11.35
N LEU A 431 -3.10 -31.89 11.77
CA LEU A 431 -2.41 -32.88 10.94
C LEU A 431 -2.35 -34.26 11.62
N HIS A 432 -2.18 -35.31 10.81
CA HIS A 432 -1.99 -36.66 11.33
C HIS A 432 -0.66 -36.76 12.11
N PRO A 433 -0.53 -37.55 13.20
CA PRO A 433 0.67 -37.57 14.05
C PRO A 433 1.99 -37.80 13.30
N ASN A 434 1.98 -38.65 12.27
CA ASN A 434 3.15 -38.91 11.44
C ASN A 434 3.56 -37.69 10.58
N GLU A 435 2.61 -36.85 10.17
CA GLU A 435 2.86 -35.62 9.42
C GLU A 435 3.39 -34.52 10.33
N VAL A 436 2.86 -34.43 11.56
CA VAL A 436 3.39 -33.54 12.60
C VAL A 436 4.83 -33.92 12.92
N GLU A 437 5.12 -35.21 13.07
CA GLU A 437 6.47 -35.72 13.30
C GLU A 437 7.43 -35.32 12.18
N ALA A 438 7.06 -35.57 10.92
CA ALA A 438 7.87 -35.19 9.77
C ALA A 438 8.10 -33.67 9.68
N ALA A 439 7.06 -32.87 9.92
CA ALA A 439 7.15 -31.41 9.93
C ALA A 439 8.06 -30.89 11.05
N MET A 440 7.95 -31.46 12.25
CA MET A 440 8.78 -31.08 13.39
C MET A 440 10.24 -31.49 13.21
N ILE A 441 10.52 -32.65 12.59
CA ILE A 441 11.89 -33.04 12.23
C ILE A 441 12.48 -32.04 11.21
N GLY A 442 11.69 -31.64 10.21
CA GLY A 442 12.11 -30.65 9.22
C GLY A 442 12.42 -29.27 9.82
N VAL A 443 11.59 -28.83 10.78
CA VAL A 443 11.73 -27.51 11.44
C VAL A 443 12.86 -27.50 12.46
N CYS A 444 13.05 -28.59 13.21
CA CYS A 444 14.13 -28.71 14.18
C CYS A 444 15.50 -28.96 13.52
N GLY A 445 15.52 -29.45 12.28
CA GLY A 445 16.74 -29.83 11.56
C GLY A 445 17.37 -31.15 12.03
N ASP A 446 16.87 -31.73 13.13
CA ASP A 446 17.29 -33.03 13.66
C ASP A 446 16.14 -33.76 14.37
N GLY A 447 16.20 -35.09 14.33
CA GLY A 447 15.18 -35.95 14.91
C GLY A 447 15.13 -35.92 16.44
N ASP A 448 16.29 -35.87 17.11
CA ASP A 448 16.37 -35.96 18.56
C ASP A 448 15.70 -34.77 19.26
N THR A 449 15.89 -33.57 18.73
CA THR A 449 15.25 -32.34 19.21
C THR A 449 13.75 -32.38 18.94
N ALA A 450 13.33 -32.78 17.73
CA ALA A 450 11.91 -32.94 17.40
C ALA A 450 11.21 -33.96 18.31
N TYR A 451 11.81 -35.12 18.56
CA TYR A 451 11.24 -36.15 19.43
C TYR A 451 11.14 -35.71 20.89
N LYS A 452 12.11 -34.96 21.40
CA LYS A 452 12.04 -34.39 22.75
C LYS A 452 10.87 -33.42 22.90
N VAL A 453 10.65 -32.57 21.89
CA VAL A 453 9.54 -31.60 21.86
C VAL A 453 8.19 -32.32 21.73
N LEU A 454 8.06 -33.26 20.78
CA LEU A 454 6.84 -34.03 20.56
C LEU A 454 6.46 -34.90 21.77
N ARG A 455 7.44 -35.48 22.46
CA ARG A 455 7.20 -36.27 23.68
C ARG A 455 6.60 -35.40 24.80
N LYS A 456 7.07 -34.16 24.95
CA LYS A 456 6.50 -33.21 25.93
C LYS A 456 5.08 -32.78 25.52
N ILE A 457 4.85 -32.50 24.24
CA ILE A 457 3.52 -32.17 23.70
C ILE A 457 2.53 -33.32 23.97
N ARG A 458 2.93 -34.57 23.74
CA ARG A 458 2.07 -35.75 23.94
C ARG A 458 1.72 -35.95 25.42
N GLN A 459 2.71 -35.85 26.31
CA GLN A 459 2.49 -35.90 27.76
C GLN A 459 1.54 -34.79 28.25
N PHE A 460 1.60 -33.61 27.64
CA PHE A 460 0.70 -32.51 27.94
C PHE A 460 -0.74 -32.79 27.44
N SER A 461 -0.89 -33.31 26.23
CA SER A 461 -2.21 -33.68 25.67
C SER A 461 -2.88 -34.80 26.48
N ASP A 462 -2.15 -35.85 26.84
CA ASP A 462 -2.67 -36.97 27.63
C ASP A 462 -3.19 -36.50 29.01
N MET A 463 -2.58 -35.45 29.58
CA MET A 463 -2.99 -34.84 30.84
C MET A 463 -4.26 -34.00 30.76
N LEU A 464 -4.53 -33.36 29.62
CA LEU A 464 -5.76 -32.59 29.38
C LEU A 464 -6.97 -33.50 29.11
N THR A 465 -6.72 -34.75 28.71
CA THR A 465 -7.74 -35.74 28.37
C THR A 465 -7.91 -36.84 29.43
N ALA A 466 -7.11 -36.81 30.51
CA ALA A 466 -7.28 -37.71 31.65
C ALA A 466 -8.57 -37.32 32.43
N PRO A 467 -9.41 -38.31 32.83
CA PRO A 467 -10.72 -38.05 33.43
C PRO A 467 -10.68 -37.38 34.79
#